data_AF-A0A378B4H1-F1
#
_entry.id   AF-A0A378B4H1-F1
#
_cell.length_a   1.000
_cell.length_b   1.000
_cell.length_c   1.000
_cell.angle_alpha   90.00
_cell.angle_beta   90.00
_cell.angle_gamma   90.00
#
_symmetry.space_group_name_H-M   'P 1'
#
loop_
_entity.id
_entity.type
_entity.pdbx_description
1 polymer ?
#
loop_
_entity_poly.entity_id
_entity_poly.type
_entity_poly.pdbx_seq_one_letter_code
_entity_poly.pdbx_strand_id
1 'polypeptide(L)' 'MLNVTKAIEESADTFFYQVAFEMGIDRIHEWLSKFGYGQSTGIDLNEEYAGVLPSREWKQRVHKKP' A
#
# COMPACT_ATOMS: atom_id res chain seq x y z
N MET A 1 22.92 -0.94 12.71
CA MET A 1 22.23 -0.34 11.56
C MET A 1 21.15 -1.33 11.13
N LEU A 2 19.90 -0.90 11.00
CA LEU A 2 18.81 -1.77 10.53
C LEU A 2 18.99 -2.04 9.02
N ASN A 3 18.92 -3.30 8.62
CA ASN A 3 18.81 -3.71 7.22
C ASN A 3 17.42 -4.32 6.98
N VAL A 4 17.08 -4.61 5.72
CA VAL A 4 15.73 -5.11 5.37
C VAL A 4 15.40 -6.44 6.07
N THR A 5 16.36 -7.36 6.19
CA THR A 5 16.16 -8.66 6.86
C THR A 5 15.73 -8.45 8.31
N LYS A 6 16.52 -7.67 9.07
CA LYS A 6 16.23 -7.38 10.47
C LYS A 6 14.95 -6.56 10.65
N ALA A 7 14.67 -5.64 9.71
CA ALA A 7 13.46 -4.84 9.74
C ALA A 7 12.19 -5.69 9.56
N ILE A 8 12.24 -6.75 8.74
CA ILE A 8 11.15 -7.71 8.60
C ILE A 8 11.03 -8.58 9.87
N GLU A 9 12.15 -9.07 10.40
CA GLU A 9 12.17 -9.91 11.62
C GLU A 9 11.60 -9.20 12.85
N GLU A 10 11.96 -7.93 13.04
CA GLU A 10 11.56 -7.14 14.21
C GLU A 10 10.31 -6.28 13.96
N SER A 11 9.68 -6.37 12.78
CA SER A 11 8.56 -5.50 12.37
C SER A 11 8.86 -4.01 12.59
N ALA A 12 10.03 -3.56 12.14
CA ALA A 12 10.57 -2.24 12.46
C ALA A 12 9.95 -1.12 11.61
N ASP A 13 9.03 -0.35 12.18
CA ASP A 13 8.32 0.74 11.51
C ASP A 13 9.25 1.81 10.92
N THR A 14 10.29 2.21 11.65
CA THR A 14 11.19 3.30 11.24
C THR A 14 11.92 3.01 9.93
N PHE A 15 12.22 1.75 9.65
CA PHE A 15 12.79 1.33 8.37
C PHE A 15 11.78 1.52 7.24
N PHE A 16 10.53 1.06 7.42
CA PHE A 16 9.50 1.16 6.39
C PHE A 16 8.94 2.57 6.21
N TYR A 17 9.02 3.45 7.22
CA TYR A 17 8.77 4.87 7.05
C TYR A 17 9.78 5.51 6.08
N GLN A 18 11.07 5.20 6.22
CA GLN A 18 12.09 5.70 5.30
C GLN A 18 11.88 5.16 3.88
N VAL A 19 11.61 3.85 3.75
CA VAL A 19 11.32 3.23 2.45
C VAL A 19 10.09 3.87 1.79
N ALA A 20 9.01 4.08 2.55
CA ALA A 20 7.80 4.69 2.02
C ALA A 20 8.04 6.15 1.57
N PHE A 21 8.82 6.91 2.34
CA PHE A 21 9.21 8.27 1.98
C PHE A 21 10.04 8.32 0.69
N GLU A 22 11.03 7.44 0.55
CA GLU A 22 11.88 7.37 -0.64
C GLU A 22 11.12 6.86 -1.87
N MET A 23 10.26 5.86 -1.72
CA MET A 23 9.45 5.33 -2.82
C MET A 23 8.42 6.36 -3.30
N GLY A 24 7.76 7.04 -2.37
CA GLY A 24 6.63 7.91 -2.67
C GLY A 24 5.36 7.12 -3.04
N ILE A 25 4.20 7.77 -2.84
CA ILE A 25 2.89 7.12 -2.93
C ILE A 25 2.60 6.50 -4.30
N ASP A 26 3.07 7.11 -5.40
CA ASP A 26 2.74 6.65 -6.75
C ASP A 26 3.38 5.28 -7.05
N ARG A 27 4.64 5.07 -6.62
CA ARG A 27 5.31 3.77 -6.75
C ARG A 27 4.77 2.74 -5.78
N ILE A 28 4.44 3.13 -4.55
CA ILE A 28 3.82 2.23 -3.57
C ILE A 28 2.47 1.73 -4.10
N HIS A 29 1.64 2.64 -4.61
CA HIS A 29 0.35 2.31 -5.23
C HIS A 29 0.54 1.34 -6.40
N GLU A 30 1.44 1.64 -7.32
CA GLU A 30 1.70 0.76 -8.48
C GLU A 30 2.09 -0.67 -8.04
N TRP A 31 3.05 -0.79 -7.13
CA TRP A 31 3.52 -2.11 -6.69
C TRP A 31 2.46 -2.86 -5.92
N LEU A 32 1.80 -2.25 -4.93
CA LEU A 32 0.75 -2.90 -4.16
C LEU A 32 -0.46 -3.27 -5.04
N SER A 33 -0.77 -2.49 -6.07
CA SER A 33 -1.82 -2.85 -7.03
C SER A 33 -1.50 -4.16 -7.76
N LYS A 34 -0.23 -4.38 -8.14
CA LYS A 34 0.23 -5.65 -8.75
C LYS A 34 0.13 -6.85 -7.79
N PHE A 35 0.18 -6.59 -6.49
CA PHE A 35 -0.07 -7.62 -5.45
C PHE A 35 -1.57 -7.83 -5.16
N GLY A 36 -2.47 -7.12 -5.85
CA GLY A 36 -3.93 -7.29 -5.72
C GLY A 36 -4.59 -6.39 -4.67
N TYR A 37 -3.84 -5.51 -4.00
CA TYR A 37 -4.43 -4.59 -3.03
C TYR A 37 -5.41 -3.62 -3.72
N GLY A 38 -6.56 -3.36 -3.09
CA GLY A 38 -7.61 -2.51 -3.66
C GLY A 38 -8.42 -3.17 -4.78
N GLN A 39 -8.23 -4.47 -5.00
CA GLN A 39 -8.94 -5.27 -5.99
C GLN A 39 -9.62 -6.46 -5.31
N SER A 40 -10.71 -6.95 -5.91
CA SER A 40 -11.28 -8.25 -5.54
C SER A 40 -10.29 -9.37 -5.82
N THR A 41 -10.20 -10.35 -4.92
CA THR A 41 -9.26 -11.48 -5.05
C THR A 41 -9.67 -12.45 -6.16
N GLY A 42 -10.95 -12.41 -6.56
CA GLY A 42 -11.51 -13.35 -7.54
C GLY A 42 -11.91 -14.70 -6.93
N ILE A 43 -12.03 -14.78 -5.59
CA ILE A 43 -12.61 -15.93 -4.91
C ILE A 43 -14.07 -16.12 -5.30
N ASP A 44 -14.55 -17.36 -5.25
CA ASP A 44 -15.90 -17.79 -5.62
C ASP A 44 -16.94 -17.51 -4.52
N LEU A 45 -16.93 -16.28 -3.99
CA LEU A 45 -17.86 -15.78 -2.99
C LEU A 45 -18.48 -14.46 -3.45
N ASN A 46 -19.74 -14.21 -3.08
CA ASN A 46 -20.44 -12.99 -3.45
C ASN A 46 -20.13 -11.84 -2.47
N GLU A 47 -19.80 -12.15 -1.23
CA GLU A 47 -19.64 -11.19 -0.13
C GLU A 47 -18.15 -10.78 0.05
N GLU A 48 -17.58 -10.13 -0.96
CA GLU A 48 -16.20 -9.62 -0.91
C GLU A 48 -16.15 -8.08 -0.97
N TYR A 49 -15.22 -7.50 -0.21
CA TYR A 49 -14.86 -6.10 -0.30
C TYR A 49 -13.42 -5.95 -0.79
N ALA A 50 -13.23 -5.29 -1.94
CA ALA A 50 -11.92 -5.01 -2.52
C ALA A 50 -11.02 -4.10 -1.64
N GLY A 51 -11.57 -3.48 -0.60
CA GLY A 51 -10.88 -2.52 0.24
C GLY A 51 -10.52 -1.23 -0.49
N VAL A 52 -9.52 -0.50 0.01
CA VAL A 52 -9.03 0.75 -0.58
C VAL A 52 -7.51 0.68 -0.68
N LEU A 53 -6.98 0.84 -1.90
CA LEU A 53 -5.58 1.14 -2.13
C LEU A 53 -5.44 2.65 -2.42
N PRO A 54 -4.90 3.45 -1.49
CA PRO A 54 -4.83 4.89 -1.65
C PRO A 54 -3.94 5.29 -2.83
N SER A 55 -4.35 6.34 -3.55
CA SER A 55 -3.59 7.05 -4.56
C SER A 55 -3.85 8.55 -4.43
N ARG A 56 -3.10 9.39 -5.16
CA ARG A 56 -3.38 10.83 -5.24
C ARG A 56 -4.77 11.08 -5.82
N GLU A 57 -5.12 10.40 -6.90
CA GLU A 57 -6.41 10.49 -7.59
C GLU A 57 -7.55 10.06 -6.66
N TRP A 58 -7.36 8.95 -5.92
CA TRP A 58 -8.33 8.49 -4.93
C TRP A 58 -8.56 9.56 -3.86
N LYS A 59 -7.49 10.12 -3.29
CA LYS A 59 -7.57 11.14 -2.24
C LYS A 59 -8.22 12.42 -2.76
N GLN A 60 -7.90 12.85 -3.98
CA GLN A 60 -8.53 14.00 -4.63
C GLN A 60 -10.03 13.78 -4.83
N ARG A 61 -10.43 12.61 -5.31
CA ARG A 61 -11.84 12.27 -5.52
C ARG A 61 -12.64 12.21 -4.22
N VAL A 62 -12.09 11.58 -3.18
CA VAL A 62 -12.81 11.32 -1.91
C VAL A 62 -12.77 12.53 -0.98
N HIS A 63 -11.61 13.17 -0.84
CA HIS A 63 -11.39 14.22 0.15
C HIS A 63 -11.32 15.63 -0.45
N LYS A 64 -11.38 15.78 -1.78
CA LYS A 64 -11.26 17.07 -2.49
C LYS A 64 -9.97 17.82 -2.16
N LYS A 65 -8.91 17.06 -1.84
CA LYS A 65 -7.60 17.57 -1.45
C LYS A 65 -6.53 16.92 -2.33
N PRO A 66 -5.52 17.68 -2.79
CA PRO A 66 -4.39 17.12 -3.53
C PRO A 66 -3.58 16.11 -2.70
#